data_AF-L0H206-F1
#
_entry.id   AF-L0H206-F1
#
_cell.length_a   1.000
_cell.length_b   1.000
_cell.length_c   1.000
_cell.angle_alpha   90.00
_cell.angle_beta   90.00
_cell.angle_gamma   90.00
#
_symmetry.space_group_name_H-M   'P 1'
#
loop_
_entity.id
_entity.type
_entity.pdbx_description
1 polymer ?
#
loop_
_entity_poly.entity_id
_entity_poly.type
_entity_poly.pdbx_seq_one_letter_code
_entity_poly.pdbx_strand_id
1 'polypeptide(L)' 'MHKIWQIMDPRATLSAIAVFLVFLGLLIHAGLLSTTDLNWWEDGRPAPLKARAAYERAQAGLPY' A
#
# COMPACT_ATOMS: atom_id res chain seq x y z
N MET A 1 -6.84 25.00 -25.97
CA MET A 1 -6.20 24.87 -24.64
C MET A 1 -4.78 24.28 -24.68
N HIS A 2 -4.07 24.27 -25.82
CA HIS A 2 -2.66 23.79 -25.86
C HIS A 2 -1.64 24.90 -25.51
N LYS A 3 -2.07 26.17 -25.53
CA LYS A 3 -1.21 27.33 -25.25
C LYS A 3 -0.71 27.39 -23.79
N ILE A 4 -1.31 26.61 -22.88
CA ILE A 4 -0.88 26.54 -21.47
C ILE A 4 0.59 26.09 -21.36
N TRP A 5 1.03 25.22 -22.28
CA TRP A 5 2.41 24.75 -22.38
C TRP A 5 3.40 25.79 -22.92
N GLN A 6 2.93 26.97 -23.36
CA GLN A 6 3.80 28.07 -23.75
C GLN A 6 4.21 28.94 -22.56
N ILE A 7 3.48 28.84 -21.44
CA ILE A 7 3.71 29.63 -20.22
C ILE A 7 4.25 28.73 -19.10
N MET A 8 3.81 27.46 -19.06
CA MET A 8 4.27 26.48 -18.09
C MET A 8 5.38 25.61 -18.67
N ASP A 9 6.46 25.46 -17.92
CA ASP A 9 7.58 24.62 -18.31
C ASP A 9 7.19 23.13 -18.21
N PRO A 10 7.11 22.38 -19.33
CA PRO A 10 6.48 21.06 -19.34
C PRO A 10 7.18 20.04 -18.44
N ARG A 11 8.51 20.09 -18.41
CA ARG A 11 9.33 19.16 -17.60
C ARG A 11 9.09 19.35 -16.11
N ALA A 12 9.05 20.60 -15.66
CA ALA A 12 8.80 20.94 -14.26
C ALA A 12 7.38 20.54 -13.85
N THR A 13 6.39 20.81 -14.71
CA THR A 13 4.99 20.46 -14.47
C THR A 13 4.78 18.95 -14.36
N LEU A 14 5.35 18.16 -15.27
CA LEU A 14 5.27 16.69 -15.21
C LEU A 14 5.95 16.14 -13.95
N SER A 15 7.11 16.70 -13.58
CA SER A 15 7.83 16.30 -12.37
C SER A 15 7.04 16.63 -11.10
N ALA A 16 6.44 17.82 -11.04
CA ALA A 16 5.62 18.25 -9.90
C ALA A 16 4.39 17.34 -9.73
N ILE A 17 3.69 17.03 -10.82
CA ILE A 17 2.54 16.11 -10.78
C ILE A 17 2.98 14.72 -10.33
N ALA A 18 4.07 14.18 -10.88
CA ALA A 18 4.56 12.85 -10.50
C ALA A 18 4.91 12.77 -9.01
N VAL A 19 5.70 13.73 -8.50
CA VAL A 19 6.09 13.77 -7.09
C VAL A 19 4.87 13.98 -6.19
N PHE A 20 3.96 14.89 -6.56
CA PHE A 20 2.75 15.15 -5.79
C PHE A 20 1.85 13.92 -5.71
N LEU A 21 1.61 13.22 -6.81
CA LEU A 21 0.77 12.03 -6.84
C LEU A 21 1.40 10.87 -6.08
N VAL A 22 2.71 10.65 -6.20
CA VAL A 22 3.42 9.63 -5.42
C VAL A 22 3.34 9.94 -3.93
N PHE A 23 3.63 11.18 -3.54
CA PHE A 23 3.54 11.61 -2.15
C PHE A 23 2.13 11.45 -1.60
N LEU A 24 1.12 11.91 -2.34
CA LEU A 24 -0.28 11.79 -1.94
C LEU A 24 -0.71 10.32 -1.81
N GLY A 25 -0.31 9.47 -2.76
CA GLY A 25 -0.57 8.04 -2.71
C GLY A 25 0.05 7.40 -1.46
N LEU A 26 1.32 7.67 -1.18
CA LEU A 26 1.99 7.17 0.02
C LEU A 26 1.33 7.68 1.30
N LEU A 27 0.96 8.95 1.35
CA LEU A 27 0.29 9.56 2.49
C LEU A 27 -1.06 8.88 2.78
N ILE A 28 -1.86 8.61 1.75
CA ILE A 28 -3.14 7.91 1.91
C ILE A 28 -2.92 6.48 2.41
N HIS A 29 -2.00 5.72 1.80
CA HIS A 29 -1.75 4.33 2.20
C HIS A 29 -1.21 4.24 3.62
N ALA A 30 -0.22 5.06 3.96
CA ALA A 30 0.33 5.12 5.32
C ALA A 30 -0.73 5.57 6.34
N GLY A 31 -1.61 6.50 5.96
CA GLY A 31 -2.74 6.92 6.77
C GLY A 31 -3.72 5.77 7.06
N LEU A 32 -4.12 5.03 6.03
CA LEU A 32 -5.00 3.86 6.20
C LEU A 32 -4.34 2.77 7.06
N LEU A 33 -3.07 2.48 6.83
CA LEU A 33 -2.31 1.49 7.60
C LEU A 33 -2.13 1.87 9.06
N SER A 34 -2.15 3.16 9.37
CA SER A 34 -2.05 3.64 10.75
C SER A 34 -3.38 3.49 11.53
N THR A 35 -4.48 3.12 10.87
CA THR A 35 -5.77 2.91 11.55
C THR A 35 -5.90 1.48 12.08
N THR A 36 -6.68 1.29 13.15
CA THR A 36 -6.91 -0.04 13.73
C THR A 36 -7.72 -0.95 12.82
N ASP A 37 -8.67 -0.38 12.08
CA ASP A 37 -9.69 -1.16 11.36
C ASP A 37 -9.35 -1.38 9.88
N LEU A 38 -8.66 -0.43 9.24
CA LEU A 38 -8.34 -0.49 7.81
C LEU A 38 -6.92 -1.00 7.55
N ASN A 39 -6.14 -1.31 8.58
CA ASN A 39 -4.82 -1.89 8.42
C ASN A 39 -4.91 -3.35 8.01
N TRP A 40 -4.80 -3.60 6.71
CA TRP A 40 -4.86 -4.94 6.14
C TRP A 40 -3.62 -5.80 6.39
N TRP A 41 -2.52 -5.26 6.94
CA TRP A 41 -1.36 -6.08 7.33
C TRP A 41 -1.60 -6.80 8.65
N GLU A 42 -2.38 -6.19 9.54
CA GLU A 42 -2.60 -6.66 10.90
C GLU A 42 -4.03 -7.20 11.14
N ASP A 43 -4.92 -7.11 10.14
CA ASP A 43 -6.32 -7.57 10.23
C ASP A 43 -6.48 -9.12 10.37
N GLY A 44 -5.38 -9.88 10.37
CA GLY A 44 -5.39 -11.32 10.63
C GLY A 44 -6.14 -12.16 9.60
N ARG A 45 -6.45 -11.59 8.42
CA ARG A 45 -7.33 -12.17 7.40
C ARG A 45 -6.68 -12.20 6.00
N PRO A 46 -6.83 -13.31 5.25
CA PRO A 46 -7.18 -14.65 5.74
C PRO A 46 -6.13 -15.11 6.77
N ALA A 47 -6.45 -16.09 7.62
CA ALA A 47 -5.58 -16.54 8.72
C ALA A 47 -4.10 -16.57 8.28
N PRO A 48 -3.18 -15.92 9.02
CA PRO A 48 -1.80 -15.71 8.58
C PRO A 48 -1.21 -17.01 8.05
N LEU A 49 -0.52 -16.99 6.90
CA LEU A 49 0.00 -18.22 6.27
C LEU A 49 0.83 -19.08 7.25
N LYS A 50 1.57 -18.43 8.17
CA LYS A 50 2.28 -19.11 9.27
C LYS A 50 1.32 -19.78 10.27
N ALA A 51 0.24 -19.13 10.65
CA ALA A 51 -0.78 -19.68 11.54
C ALA A 51 -1.57 -20.82 10.88
N ARG A 52 -1.92 -20.72 9.58
CA ARG A 52 -2.50 -21.84 8.83
C ARG A 52 -1.53 -23.00 8.68
N ALA A 53 -0.27 -22.75 8.32
CA ALA A 53 0.73 -23.80 8.19
C ALA A 53 1.02 -24.51 9.53
N ALA A 54 1.02 -23.77 10.64
CA ALA A 54 1.12 -24.34 11.99
C ALA A 54 -0.12 -25.18 12.35
N TYR A 55 -1.33 -24.69 12.04
CA TYR A 55 -2.58 -25.43 12.22
C TYR A 55 -2.62 -26.72 11.39
N GLU A 56 -2.24 -26.66 10.12
CA GLU A 56 -2.17 -27.81 9.22
C GLU A 56 -1.11 -28.83 9.67
N ARG A 57 0.07 -28.38 10.13
CA ARG A 57 1.09 -29.28 10.72
C ARG A 57 0.62 -29.93 12.02
N ALA A 58 -0.04 -29.18 12.89
CA ALA A 58 -0.60 -29.70 14.12
C ALA A 58 -1.68 -30.75 13.84
N GLN A 59 -2.53 -30.53 12.83
CA GLN A 59 -3.48 -31.53 12.36
C GLN A 59 -2.82 -32.77 11.73
N ALA A 60 -1.66 -32.60 11.09
CA ALA A 60 -0.88 -33.71 10.54
C ALA A 60 -0.09 -34.49 11.61
N GLY A 61 -0.12 -34.08 12.89
CA GLY A 61 0.54 -34.79 13.99
C GLY A 61 2.07 -34.73 13.96
N LEU A 62 2.65 -33.78 13.22
CA LEU A 62 4.10 -33.60 13.13
C LEU A 62 4.59 -32.73 14.31
N PRO A 63 5.72 -33.08 14.97
CA PRO A 63 6.30 -32.25 16.03
C PRO A 63 6.79 -30.89 15.50
N TYR A 64 6.88 -29.92 16.41
CA TYR A 64 7.23 -28.51 16.14
C TYR A 64 8.65 -28.32 15.61
#